data_AF-A0A2V9N6G9-F1
#
_entry.id   AF-A0A2V9N6G9-F1
#
_cell.length_a   1.000
_cell.length_b   1.000
_cell.length_c   1.000
_cell.angle_alpha   90.00
_cell.angle_beta   90.00
_cell.angle_gamma   90.00
#
_symmetry.space_group_name_H-M   'P 1'
#
loop_
_entity.id
_entity.type
_entity.pdbx_description
1 polymer ?
#
loop_
_entity_poly.entity_id
_entity_poly.type
_entity_poly.pdbx_seq_one_letter_code
_entity_poly.pdbx_strand_id
1 'polypeptide(L)' 'LFRNLRHSLAKDAKVGVIDRNGDGANHGVGRDVVIREMKAAGYTVIQQEDYKKDGMDYFLVFASE' A
#
# COMPACT_ATOMS: atom_id res chain seq x y z
N LEU A 1 3.29 5.53 -10.32
CA LEU A 1 4.08 4.40 -9.80
C LEU A 1 3.31 3.07 -9.91
N PHE A 2 2.25 2.84 -9.13
CA PHE A 2 1.58 1.53 -9.03
C PHE A 2 0.95 1.02 -10.33
N ARG A 3 0.48 1.91 -11.22
CA ARG A 3 0.02 1.51 -12.56
C ARG A 3 1.13 0.82 -13.37
N ASN A 4 2.37 1.30 -13.27
CA ASN A 4 3.48 0.68 -13.98
C ASN A 4 3.87 -0.64 -13.32
N LEU A 5 3.88 -0.68 -11.98
CA LEU A 5 4.14 -1.90 -11.20
C LEU A 5 3.20 -3.03 -11.64
N ARG A 6 1.90 -2.76 -11.82
CA ARG A 6 0.91 -3.77 -12.23
C ARG A 6 1.30 -4.52 -13.50
N HIS A 7 1.85 -3.81 -14.48
CA HIS A 7 2.25 -4.42 -15.76
C HIS A 7 3.54 -5.24 -15.65
N SER A 8 4.32 -5.06 -14.57
CA SER A 8 5.56 -5.79 -14.32
C SER A 8 5.37 -7.03 -13.45
N LEU A 9 4.16 -7.26 -12.93
CA LEU A 9 3.88 -8.36 -12.03
C LEU A 9 3.29 -9.57 -12.77
N ALA A 10 3.57 -10.77 -12.26
CA ALA A 10 2.89 -11.98 -12.70
C ALA A 10 1.39 -11.89 -12.39
N LYS A 11 0.60 -12.69 -13.12
CA LYS A 11 -0.83 -12.87 -12.81
C LYS A 11 -0.98 -13.30 -11.35
N ASP A 12 -1.95 -12.72 -10.64
CA ASP A 12 -2.28 -12.99 -9.24
C ASP A 12 -1.20 -12.60 -8.20
N ALA A 13 -0.18 -11.83 -8.61
CA ALA A 13 0.82 -11.31 -7.69
C ALA A 13 0.19 -10.35 -6.67
N LYS A 14 0.65 -10.47 -5.42
CA LYS A 14 0.27 -9.58 -4.32
C LYS A 14 1.35 -8.52 -4.12
N VAL A 15 0.92 -7.32 -3.72
CA VAL A 15 1.82 -6.21 -3.39
C VAL A 15 1.70 -5.90 -1.91
N GLY A 16 2.81 -5.99 -1.19
CA GLY A 16 2.91 -5.55 0.20
C GLY A 16 3.49 -4.13 0.27
N VAL A 17 2.91 -3.27 1.10
CA VAL A 17 3.44 -1.93 1.41
C VAL A 17 3.56 -1.79 2.92
N ILE A 18 4.79 -1.56 3.39
CA ILE A 18 5.08 -1.16 4.77
C ILE A 18 5.51 0.30 4.73
N ASP A 19 4.87 1.14 5.52
CA ASP A 19 5.27 2.53 5.68
C ASP A 19 4.80 3.07 7.04
N ARG A 20 5.32 4.24 7.40
CA ARG A 20 4.93 4.98 8.59
C ARG A 20 3.88 6.03 8.23
N ASN A 21 2.83 6.17 9.02
CA ASN A 21 1.86 7.26 8.87
C ASN A 21 2.56 8.62 8.95
N GLY A 22 2.33 9.44 7.93
CA GLY A 22 2.90 10.79 7.84
C GLY A 22 2.36 11.58 6.64
N ASP A 23 2.94 12.75 6.41
CA ASP A 23 2.57 13.69 5.36
C ASP A 23 3.50 13.64 4.13
N GLY A 24 4.50 12.74 4.16
CA GLY A 24 5.53 12.65 3.13
C GLY A 24 6.60 13.77 3.17
N ALA A 25 6.54 14.70 4.13
CA ALA A 25 7.52 15.78 4.27
C ALA A 25 8.64 15.44 5.28
N ASN A 26 8.28 14.82 6.41
CA ASN A 26 9.23 14.40 7.46
C ASN A 26 9.05 12.95 7.94
N HIS A 27 7.96 12.30 7.53
CA HIS A 27 7.62 10.90 7.85
C HIS A 27 7.15 10.18 6.58
N GLY A 28 6.75 8.92 6.72
CA GLY A 28 6.19 8.14 5.60
C GLY A 28 4.87 8.69 5.08
N VAL A 29 4.22 7.96 4.18
CA VAL A 29 2.96 8.38 3.56
C VAL A 29 1.79 7.91 4.43
N GLY A 30 0.75 8.74 4.55
CA GLY A 30 -0.47 8.34 5.24
C GLY A 30 -1.12 7.13 4.58
N ARG A 31 -1.53 6.15 5.40
CA ARG A 31 -2.16 4.90 4.93
C ARG A 31 -3.26 5.11 3.90
N ASP A 32 -4.15 6.07 4.15
CA ASP A 32 -5.31 6.32 3.31
C ASP A 32 -4.92 6.88 1.93
N VAL A 33 -3.80 7.61 1.84
CA VAL A 33 -3.23 8.04 0.57
C VAL A 33 -2.75 6.82 -0.22
N VAL A 34 -1.99 5.91 0.40
CA VAL A 34 -1.52 4.69 -0.27
C VAL A 34 -2.69 3.84 -0.77
N ILE A 35 -3.72 3.62 0.05
CA ILE A 35 -4.92 2.88 -0.35
C ILE A 35 -5.60 3.54 -1.56
N ARG A 36 -5.75 4.87 -1.55
CA ARG A 36 -6.36 5.62 -2.66
C ARG A 36 -5.56 5.48 -3.95
N GLU A 37 -4.24 5.64 -3.90
CA GLU A 37 -3.37 5.54 -5.08
C GLU A 37 -3.31 4.10 -5.63
N MET A 38 -3.30 3.09 -4.76
CA MET A 38 -3.38 1.68 -5.14
C MET A 38 -4.72 1.37 -5.82
N LYS A 39 -5.83 1.86 -5.27
CA LYS A 39 -7.16 1.73 -5.89
C LYS A 39 -7.22 2.40 -7.27
N ALA A 40 -6.67 3.61 -7.40
CA ALA A 40 -6.58 4.32 -8.68
C ALA A 40 -5.65 3.62 -9.70
N ALA A 41 -4.87 2.63 -9.26
CA ALA A 41 -4.02 1.78 -10.09
C ALA A 41 -4.61 0.39 -10.38
N GLY A 42 -5.85 0.10 -9.93
CA GLY A 42 -6.53 -1.17 -10.18
C GLY A 42 -6.16 -2.27 -9.19
N TYR A 43 -5.84 -1.90 -7.96
CA TYR A 43 -5.61 -2.83 -6.86
C TYR A 43 -6.69 -2.69 -5.78
N THR A 44 -6.94 -3.79 -5.09
CA THR A 44 -7.83 -3.85 -3.93
C THR A 44 -7.05 -4.32 -2.71
N VAL A 45 -7.27 -3.64 -1.57
CA VAL A 45 -6.67 -4.02 -0.29
C VAL A 45 -7.33 -5.30 0.21
N ILE A 46 -6.51 -6.30 0.54
CA ILE A 46 -6.98 -7.62 1.00
C ILE A 46 -6.56 -7.92 2.44
N GLN A 47 -5.59 -7.18 2.98
CA GLN A 47 -5.14 -7.31 4.35
C GLN A 47 -4.54 -5.99 4.83
N GLN A 48 -4.75 -5.70 6.10
CA GLN A 48 -4.22 -4.52 6.77
C GLN A 48 -3.85 -4.88 8.21
N GLU A 49 -2.65 -4.48 8.62
CA GLU A 49 -2.11 -4.73 9.96
C GLU A 49 -1.42 -3.47 10.51
N ASP A 50 -1.48 -3.32 11.83
CA ASP A 50 -0.57 -2.44 12.56
C ASP A 50 0.74 -3.20 12.78
N TYR A 51 1.81 -2.75 12.11
CA TYR A 51 3.03 -3.54 11.95
C TYR A 51 3.86 -3.60 13.24
N LYS A 52 3.90 -2.50 14.01
CA LYS A 52 4.61 -2.43 15.30
C LYS A 52 3.68 -2.33 16.51
N LYS A 53 2.36 -2.33 16.29
CA LYS A 53 1.33 -2.20 17.34
C LYS A 53 1.44 -0.90 18.15
N ASP A 54 2.11 0.11 17.56
CA ASP A 54 2.22 1.46 18.11
C ASP A 54 1.36 2.46 17.31
N GLY A 55 0.65 2.00 16.27
CA GLY A 55 -0.18 2.80 15.38
C GLY A 55 0.61 3.66 14.38
N MET A 56 1.94 3.64 14.43
CA MET A 56 2.78 4.50 13.60
C MET A 56 3.11 3.83 12.27
N ASP A 57 3.45 2.54 12.30
CA ASP A 57 3.79 1.77 11.10
C ASP A 57 2.63 0.87 10.69
N TYR A 58 2.26 0.89 9.41
CA TYR A 58 1.24 0.01 8.87
C TYR A 58 1.82 -0.97 7.86
N PHE A 59 1.15 -2.11 7.72
CA PHE A 59 1.37 -3.03 6.62
C PHE A 59 0.07 -3.27 5.87
N LEU A 60 0.11 -3.08 4.55
CA LEU A 60 -1.02 -3.30 3.65
C LEU A 60 -0.63 -4.36 2.63
N VAL A 61 -1.56 -5.28 2.34
CA VAL A 61 -1.44 -6.21 1.22
C VAL A 61 -2.54 -5.94 0.22
N PHE A 62 -2.17 -5.88 -1.04
CA PHE A 62 -3.05 -5.62 -2.17
C PHE A 62 -2.99 -6.75 -3.19
N ALA A 63 -4.11 -6.99 -3.86
CA ALA A 63 -4.19 -7.82 -5.06
C ALA A 63 -4.64 -6.97 -6.24
N SER A 64 -4.17 -7.27 -7.45
CA SER A 64 -4.71 -6.67 -8.67
C SER A 64 -6.06 -7.29 -8.99
N GLU A 65 -7.04 -6.46 -9.34
CA GLU A 65 -8.26 -6.91 -10.02
C GLU A 65 -8.00 -7.23 -11.50
#